data_AF-A0A530JPA6-F1
#
_entry.id   AF-A0A530JPA6-F1
#
_cell.length_a   1.000
_cell.length_b   1.000
_cell.length_c   1.000
_cell.angle_alpha   90.00
_cell.angle_beta   90.00
_cell.angle_gamma   90.00
#
_symmetry.space_group_name_H-M   'P 1'
#
loop_
_entity.id
_entity.type
_entity.pdbx_description
1 polymer ?
#
loop_
_entity_poly.entity_id
_entity_poly.type
_entity_poly.pdbx_seq_one_letter_code
_entity_poly.pdbx_strand_id
1 'polypeptide(L)'
;MTENFLPLPQSGRIDDNVHRLSDRDHNGRFAVGKSTGRPVGAVGKVSRDLLKQVKALGPRAIDKLTEALDANQEWAVKFILQHCLPKGRALEFEEMTVDDLVAAAKSSDISLEEFRAGVDAMAKVHDIQELELLRERIDQLEQMLNVKARTGT
;
A
#
# COMPACT_ATOMS: atom_id res chain seq x y z
N MET A 1 -0.40 -53.86 28.45
CA MET A 1 -1.25 -53.38 27.35
C MET A 1 -2.37 -52.55 27.97
N THR A 2 -2.29 -51.23 27.85
CA THR A 2 -3.41 -50.27 27.72
C THR A 2 -2.80 -48.87 27.63
N GLU A 3 -2.56 -48.42 26.40
CA GLU A 3 -2.20 -47.04 26.10
C GLU A 3 -3.41 -46.14 26.30
N ASN A 4 -3.32 -45.17 27.21
CA ASN A 4 -4.29 -44.09 27.35
C ASN A 4 -4.05 -43.06 26.24
N PHE A 5 -4.77 -43.21 25.12
CA PHE A 5 -4.79 -42.25 24.02
C PHE A 5 -5.65 -41.04 24.42
N LEU A 6 -5.01 -39.95 24.84
CA LEU A 6 -5.66 -38.65 24.98
C LEU A 6 -5.96 -38.08 23.58
N PRO A 7 -7.21 -37.70 23.26
CA PRO A 7 -7.51 -37.05 21.99
C PRO A 7 -6.91 -35.64 21.96
N LEU A 8 -6.17 -35.34 20.88
CA LEU A 8 -5.65 -34.00 20.61
C LEU A 8 -6.80 -32.98 20.48
N PRO A 9 -6.62 -31.74 20.96
CA PRO A 9 -7.63 -30.70 20.83
C PRO A 9 -7.90 -30.40 19.36
N GLN A 10 -9.18 -30.45 18.98
CA GLN A 10 -9.65 -30.13 17.64
C GLN A 10 -9.23 -28.70 17.27
N SER A 11 -8.57 -28.59 16.12
CA SER A 11 -8.17 -27.35 15.45
C SER A 11 -9.31 -26.31 15.49
N GLY A 12 -9.17 -25.36 16.41
CA GLY A 12 -10.01 -24.17 16.47
C GLY A 12 -9.66 -23.25 15.30
N ARG A 13 -10.58 -23.20 14.34
CA ARG A 13 -10.81 -22.16 13.32
C ARG A 13 -9.63 -21.22 13.05
N ILE A 14 -9.04 -21.41 11.88
CA ILE A 14 -8.35 -20.35 11.14
C ILE A 14 -9.38 -19.22 10.98
N ASP A 15 -9.15 -18.09 11.66
CA ASP A 15 -9.87 -16.84 11.41
C ASP A 15 -9.42 -16.31 10.04
N ASP A 16 -9.97 -16.92 8.99
CA ASP A 16 -9.94 -16.39 7.65
C ASP A 16 -10.66 -15.04 7.67
N ASN A 17 -9.88 -13.96 7.74
CA ASN A 17 -10.29 -12.61 7.36
C ASN A 17 -10.57 -12.52 5.84
N VAL A 18 -11.31 -13.51 5.31
CA VAL A 18 -11.98 -13.41 4.03
C VAL A 18 -13.21 -12.56 4.32
N HIS A 19 -13.13 -11.28 4.02
CA HIS A 19 -14.31 -10.42 3.94
C HIS A 19 -15.32 -11.11 3.03
N ARG A 20 -16.29 -11.82 3.62
CA ARG A 20 -17.39 -12.43 2.89
C ARG A 20 -18.10 -11.30 2.17
N LEU A 21 -17.99 -11.29 0.84
CA LEU A 21 -18.79 -10.44 -0.05
C LEU A 21 -20.29 -10.80 0.02
N SER A 22 -20.73 -11.61 1.00
CA SER A 22 -22.10 -12.12 1.17
C SER A 22 -23.15 -11.04 1.39
N ASP A 23 -22.70 -9.83 1.65
CA ASP A 23 -23.56 -8.70 2.00
C ASP A 23 -23.89 -7.84 0.78
N ARG A 24 -23.47 -8.27 -0.43
CA ARG A 24 -23.75 -7.60 -1.70
C ARG A 24 -24.59 -8.48 -2.63
N ASP A 25 -25.49 -7.84 -3.38
CA ASP A 25 -26.28 -8.46 -4.43
C ASP A 25 -25.42 -8.78 -5.66
N HIS A 26 -26.01 -9.47 -6.64
CA HIS A 26 -25.35 -9.82 -7.91
C HIS A 26 -24.97 -8.59 -8.76
N ASN A 27 -25.47 -7.40 -8.42
CA ASN A 27 -25.13 -6.12 -9.03
C ASN A 27 -24.09 -5.34 -8.19
N GLY A 28 -23.50 -5.96 -7.17
CA GLY A 28 -22.47 -5.37 -6.31
C GLY A 28 -22.96 -4.32 -5.30
N ARG A 29 -24.29 -4.12 -5.17
CA ARG A 29 -24.91 -3.23 -4.18
C ARG A 29 -25.10 -3.96 -2.86
N PHE A 30 -25.16 -3.26 -1.75
CA PHE A 30 -25.44 -3.90 -0.46
C PHE A 30 -26.86 -4.48 -0.43
N ALA A 31 -26.97 -5.75 -0.07
CA ALA A 31 -28.24 -6.46 0.04
C ALA A 31 -29.07 -5.88 1.19
N VAL A 32 -30.23 -5.32 0.87
CA VAL A 32 -31.15 -4.68 1.83
C VAL A 32 -31.50 -5.68 2.94
N GLY A 33 -31.20 -5.32 4.19
CA GLY A 33 -31.54 -6.11 5.39
C GLY A 33 -30.53 -7.19 5.80
N LYS A 34 -29.52 -7.51 4.98
CA LYS A 34 -28.43 -8.44 5.35
C LYS A 34 -27.07 -7.79 5.45
N SER A 35 -26.89 -6.61 4.85
CA SER A 35 -25.61 -5.92 4.90
C SER A 35 -25.30 -5.42 6.31
N THR A 36 -24.24 -5.95 6.91
CA THR A 36 -23.51 -5.31 8.01
C THR A 36 -22.74 -4.10 7.46
N GLY A 37 -23.48 -3.15 6.88
CA GLY A 37 -22.95 -1.86 6.50
C GLY A 37 -22.36 -1.16 7.72
N ARG A 38 -21.69 -0.03 7.47
CA ARG A 38 -21.19 0.84 8.54
C ARG A 38 -22.29 1.02 9.60
N PRO A 39 -22.05 0.66 10.89
CA PRO A 39 -23.10 0.69 11.90
C PRO A 39 -23.72 2.08 11.96
N VAL A 40 -25.03 2.13 12.10
CA VAL A 40 -25.79 3.38 12.16
C VAL A 40 -25.23 4.21 13.34
N GLY A 41 -24.67 5.37 13.04
CA GLY A 41 -24.00 6.23 14.02
C GLY A 41 -22.47 6.15 14.05
N ALA A 42 -21.81 5.33 13.24
CA ALA A 42 -20.35 5.40 13.10
C ALA A 42 -19.97 6.73 12.44
N VAL A 43 -19.47 7.65 13.26
CA VAL A 43 -18.89 8.92 12.82
C VAL A 43 -17.44 8.65 12.37
N GLY A 44 -16.93 9.39 11.38
CA GLY A 44 -15.49 9.30 11.09
C GLY A 44 -14.71 9.74 12.32
N LYS A 45 -13.57 9.10 12.62
CA LYS A 45 -12.68 9.50 13.75
C LYS A 45 -12.36 11.01 13.73
N VAL A 46 -12.43 11.62 12.55
CA VAL A 46 -12.32 13.06 12.31
C VAL A 46 -13.48 13.48 11.42
N SER A 47 -14.18 14.57 11.77
CA SER A 47 -15.27 15.08 10.94
C SER A 47 -14.73 15.69 9.65
N ARG A 48 -15.46 15.52 8.55
CA ARG A 48 -15.07 16.10 7.25
C ARG A 48 -14.97 17.62 7.32
N ASP A 49 -15.81 18.25 8.13
CA ASP A 49 -15.82 19.70 8.30
C ASP A 49 -14.61 20.20 9.09
N LEU A 50 -14.15 19.44 10.10
CA LEU A 50 -12.89 19.73 10.78
C LEU A 50 -11.70 19.66 9.81
N LEU A 51 -11.65 18.64 8.94
CA LEU A 51 -10.60 18.55 7.94
C LEU A 51 -10.62 19.71 6.93
N LYS A 52 -11.81 20.21 6.55
CA LYS A 52 -11.93 21.40 5.70
C LYS A 52 -11.38 22.64 6.42
N GLN A 53 -11.71 22.82 7.69
CA GLN A 53 -11.20 23.93 8.50
C GLN A 53 -9.68 23.87 8.63
N VAL A 54 -9.12 22.69 8.92
CA VAL A 54 -7.65 22.51 9.01
C VAL A 54 -6.97 22.82 7.68
N LYS A 55 -7.53 22.41 6.54
CA LYS A 55 -7.00 22.77 5.21
C LYS A 55 -7.03 24.28 4.96
N ALA A 56 -8.11 24.95 5.39
CA ALA A 56 -8.24 26.41 5.25
C ALA A 56 -7.22 27.19 6.11
N LEU A 57 -6.66 26.57 7.16
CA LEU A 57 -5.58 27.16 7.95
C LEU A 57 -4.23 27.18 7.23
N GLY A 58 -4.07 26.48 6.10
CA GLY A 58 -2.79 26.32 5.39
C GLY A 58 -1.96 27.60 5.27
N PRO A 59 -2.47 28.69 4.67
CA PRO A 59 -1.71 29.93 4.53
C PRO A 59 -1.28 30.53 5.87
N ARG A 60 -2.22 30.65 6.82
CA ARG A 60 -1.94 31.19 8.16
C ARG A 60 -0.97 30.32 8.96
N ALA A 61 -1.00 29.01 8.76
CA ALA A 61 -0.08 28.07 9.39
C ALA A 61 1.34 28.25 8.85
N ILE A 62 1.49 28.50 7.54
CA ILE A 62 2.78 28.83 6.93
C ILE A 62 3.31 30.14 7.49
N ASP A 63 2.51 31.20 7.53
CA ASP A 63 2.92 32.50 8.08
C ASP A 63 3.43 32.36 9.52
N LYS A 64 2.69 31.61 10.36
CA LYS A 64 3.09 31.36 11.75
C LYS A 64 4.33 30.48 11.87
N LEU A 65 4.53 29.56 10.94
CA LEU A 65 5.75 28.76 10.90
C LEU A 65 6.95 29.64 10.50
N THR A 66 6.80 30.54 9.54
CA THR A 66 7.83 31.51 9.16
C THR A 66 8.20 32.44 10.32
N GLU A 67 7.20 33.01 11.01
CA GLU A 67 7.44 33.82 12.21
C GLU A 67 8.23 33.05 13.28
N ALA A 68 7.91 31.77 13.49
CA ALA A 68 8.61 30.92 14.45
C ALA A 68 10.06 30.62 14.04
N LEU A 69 10.33 30.48 12.74
CA LEU A 69 11.70 30.33 12.23
C LEU A 69 12.53 31.60 12.40
N ASP A 70 11.95 32.76 12.05
CA ASP A 70 12.62 34.06 12.21
C ASP A 70 12.92 34.34 13.69
N ALA A 71 12.07 33.85 14.59
CA ALA A 71 12.27 33.88 16.03
C ALA A 71 13.23 32.79 16.58
N ASN A 72 13.92 32.03 15.72
CA ASN A 72 14.84 30.94 16.06
C ASN A 72 14.24 29.87 17.01
N GLN A 73 12.95 29.58 16.86
CA GLN A 73 12.31 28.54 17.66
C GLN A 73 12.77 27.15 17.22
N GLU A 74 13.44 26.41 18.12
CA GLU A 74 14.00 25.08 17.82
C GLU A 74 12.97 24.09 17.27
N TRP A 75 11.75 24.10 17.81
CA TRP A 75 10.69 23.21 17.36
C TRP A 75 10.28 23.44 15.90
N ALA A 76 10.32 24.69 15.43
CA ALA A 76 9.95 25.05 14.06
C ALA A 76 11.00 24.56 13.07
N VAL A 77 12.28 24.75 13.40
CA VAL A 77 13.41 24.21 12.62
C VAL A 77 13.33 22.70 12.54
N LYS A 78 13.14 22.01 13.67
CA LYS A 78 12.99 20.56 13.73
C LYS A 78 11.80 20.07 12.91
N PHE A 79 10.66 20.75 13.00
CA PHE A 79 9.45 20.39 12.26
C PHE A 79 9.68 20.45 10.75
N ILE A 80 10.34 21.51 10.25
CA ILE A 80 10.66 21.65 8.83
C ILE A 80 11.65 20.59 8.38
N LEU A 81 12.75 20.38 9.11
CA LEU A 81 13.74 19.36 8.75
C LEU A 81 13.11 17.97 8.66
N GLN A 82 12.20 17.62 9.57
CA GLN A 82 11.49 16.33 9.54
C GLN A 82 10.58 16.13 8.32
N HIS A 83 10.08 17.19 7.70
CA HIS A 83 9.12 17.11 6.59
C HIS A 83 9.74 17.44 5.24
N CYS A 84 10.81 18.24 5.21
CA CYS A 84 11.53 18.61 3.98
C CYS A 84 12.68 17.67 3.66
N LEU A 85 13.32 17.06 4.67
CA LEU A 85 14.33 16.04 4.41
C LEU A 85 13.64 14.70 4.11
N PRO A 86 14.21 13.88 3.20
CA PRO A 86 13.75 12.53 3.01
C PRO A 86 13.75 11.78 4.35
N LYS A 87 12.71 10.98 4.57
CA LYS A 87 12.58 10.12 5.75
C LYS A 87 13.51 8.93 5.59
N GLY A 88 14.80 9.16 5.80
CA GLY A 88 15.86 8.19 5.58
C GLY A 88 17.08 8.83 4.93
N ARG A 89 18.16 8.08 4.90
CA ARG A 89 19.35 8.42 4.12
C ARG A 89 19.16 8.03 2.66
N ALA A 90 19.94 8.64 1.77
CA ALA A 90 20.10 8.12 0.43
C ALA A 90 20.83 6.77 0.51
N LEU A 91 20.32 5.77 -0.20
CA LEU A 91 20.98 4.49 -0.40
C LEU A 91 21.46 4.44 -1.84
N GLU A 92 22.75 4.28 -2.02
CA GLU A 92 23.35 4.12 -3.34
C GLU A 92 23.48 2.62 -3.63
N PHE A 93 22.87 2.19 -4.72
CA PHE A 93 23.01 0.85 -5.27
C PHE A 93 23.62 0.99 -6.67
N GLU A 94 24.52 0.08 -7.03
CA GLU A 94 25.21 0.11 -8.32
C GLU A 94 24.25 -0.26 -9.46
N GLU A 95 23.59 -1.42 -9.35
CA GLU A 95 22.63 -1.91 -10.36
C GLU A 95 21.19 -1.97 -9.83
N MET A 96 21.00 -1.72 -8.53
CA MET A 96 19.72 -1.80 -7.84
C MET A 96 19.04 -3.15 -8.14
N THR A 97 19.74 -4.25 -7.85
CA THR A 97 19.24 -5.63 -7.95
C THR A 97 18.82 -6.21 -6.59
N VAL A 98 18.10 -7.34 -6.60
CA VAL A 98 17.72 -8.04 -5.35
C VAL A 98 18.97 -8.54 -4.64
N ASP A 99 19.98 -8.99 -5.39
CA ASP A 99 21.24 -9.46 -4.82
C ASP A 99 22.01 -8.32 -4.14
N ASP A 100 21.98 -7.11 -4.71
CA ASP A 100 22.56 -5.91 -4.08
C ASP A 100 21.88 -5.59 -2.75
N LEU A 101 20.54 -5.66 -2.71
CA LEU A 101 19.78 -5.44 -1.47
C LEU A 101 20.10 -6.50 -0.41
N VAL A 102 20.24 -7.77 -0.81
CA VAL A 102 20.60 -8.86 0.10
C VAL A 102 22.02 -8.68 0.61
N ALA A 103 22.96 -8.29 -0.25
CA ALA A 103 24.34 -8.02 0.13
C ALA A 103 24.41 -6.86 1.13
N ALA A 104 23.73 -5.74 0.84
CA ALA A 104 23.66 -4.58 1.72
C ALA A 104 22.99 -4.88 3.07
N ALA A 105 21.97 -5.74 3.09
CA ALA A 105 21.33 -6.17 4.33
C ALA A 105 22.26 -7.08 5.16
N LYS A 106 23.02 -7.97 4.50
CA LYS A 106 23.99 -8.85 5.17
C LYS A 106 25.19 -8.09 5.72
N SER A 107 25.68 -7.07 5.00
CA SER A 107 26.75 -6.19 5.48
C SER A 107 26.30 -5.22 6.57
N SER A 108 25.00 -5.17 6.87
CA SER A 108 24.39 -4.16 7.76
C SER A 108 24.56 -2.73 7.24
N ASP A 109 24.83 -2.56 5.95
CA ASP A 109 24.87 -1.25 5.32
C ASP A 109 23.47 -0.65 5.24
N ILE A 110 22.42 -1.48 5.24
CA ILE A 110 21.01 -1.09 5.34
C ILE A 110 20.30 -1.79 6.49
N SER A 111 19.30 -1.11 7.05
CA SER A 111 18.38 -1.68 8.04
C SER A 111 17.36 -2.63 7.41
N LEU A 112 16.71 -3.45 8.24
CA LEU A 112 15.68 -4.38 7.76
C LEU A 112 14.45 -3.67 7.20
N GLU A 113 14.06 -2.54 7.77
CA GLU A 113 13.00 -1.67 7.23
C GLU A 113 13.37 -1.10 5.85
N GLU A 114 14.62 -0.64 5.66
CA GLU A 114 15.12 -0.18 4.37
C GLU A 114 15.13 -1.31 3.33
N PHE A 115 15.56 -2.51 3.73
CA PHE A 115 15.54 -3.71 2.88
C PHE A 115 14.12 -4.06 2.43
N ARG A 116 13.14 -4.12 3.35
CA ARG A 116 11.73 -4.40 3.03
C ARG A 116 11.17 -3.38 2.06
N ALA A 117 11.42 -2.09 2.31
CA ALA A 117 10.96 -1.03 1.42
C ALA A 117 11.55 -1.15 0.01
N GLY A 118 12.83 -1.53 -0.11
CA GLY A 118 13.50 -1.81 -1.38
C GLY A 118 12.86 -2.99 -2.13
N VAL A 119 12.69 -4.12 -1.45
CA VAL A 119 12.06 -5.33 -2.04
C VAL A 119 10.63 -5.04 -2.50
N ASP A 120 9.82 -4.36 -1.69
CA ASP A 120 8.45 -3.98 -2.04
C ASP A 120 8.40 -3.05 -3.26
N ALA A 121 9.39 -2.16 -3.40
CA ALA A 121 9.50 -1.30 -4.58
C ALA A 121 9.85 -2.11 -5.83
N MET A 122 10.78 -3.06 -5.73
CA MET A 122 11.17 -3.94 -6.84
C MET A 122 10.04 -4.85 -7.31
N ALA A 123 9.29 -5.43 -6.38
CA ALA A 123 8.13 -6.26 -6.71
C ALA A 123 7.13 -5.48 -7.58
N LYS A 124 6.86 -4.21 -7.23
CA LYS A 124 5.97 -3.34 -8.01
C LYS A 124 6.53 -3.03 -9.39
N VAL A 125 7.84 -2.83 -9.53
CA VAL A 125 8.48 -2.62 -10.83
C VAL A 125 8.32 -3.86 -11.72
N HIS A 126 8.54 -5.05 -11.15
CA HIS A 126 8.34 -6.30 -11.85
C HIS A 126 6.88 -6.51 -12.28
N ASP A 127 5.93 -6.26 -11.39
CA ASP A 127 4.50 -6.33 -11.71
C ASP A 127 4.13 -5.40 -12.89
N ILE A 128 4.72 -4.20 -12.95
CA ILE A 128 4.51 -3.26 -14.06
C ILE A 128 5.09 -3.83 -15.36
N GLN A 129 6.29 -4.39 -15.33
CA GLN A 129 6.93 -5.00 -16.50
C GLN A 129 6.12 -6.19 -17.04
N GLU A 130 5.59 -7.04 -16.16
CA GLU A 130 4.72 -8.14 -16.57
C GLU A 130 3.43 -7.64 -17.24
N LEU A 131 2.83 -6.56 -16.70
CA LEU A 131 1.64 -5.95 -17.30
C LEU A 131 1.91 -5.38 -18.69
N GLU A 132 3.09 -4.78 -18.91
CA GLU A 132 3.50 -4.29 -20.23
C GLU A 132 3.68 -5.44 -21.22
N LEU A 133 4.35 -6.53 -20.82
CA LEU A 133 4.52 -7.72 -21.65
C LEU A 133 3.17 -8.36 -22.01
N LEU A 134 2.23 -8.42 -21.06
CA LEU A 134 0.88 -8.95 -21.32
C LEU A 134 0.12 -8.07 -22.32
N ARG A 135 0.26 -6.75 -22.25
CA ARG A 135 -0.33 -5.83 -23.24
C ARG A 135 0.24 -6.06 -24.62
N GLU A 136 1.56 -6.16 -24.76
CA GLU A 136 2.20 -6.45 -26.05
C GLU A 136 1.71 -7.77 -26.65
N ARG A 137 1.58 -8.82 -25.82
CA ARG A 137 1.05 -10.12 -26.28
C ARG A 137 -0.41 -10.03 -26.71
N ILE A 138 -1.23 -9.26 -26.01
CA ILE A 138 -2.63 -9.02 -26.42
C ILE A 138 -2.68 -8.30 -27.75
N ASP A 139 -1.90 -7.22 -27.93
CA ASP A 139 -1.85 -6.46 -29.18
C ASP A 139 -1.41 -7.33 -30.37
N GLN A 140 -0.42 -8.21 -30.17
CA GLN A 140 0.00 -9.18 -31.18
C GLN A 140 -1.12 -10.15 -31.55
N LEU A 141 -1.85 -10.69 -30.56
CA LEU A 141 -2.98 -11.59 -30.79
C LEU A 141 -4.13 -10.89 -31.53
N GLU A 142 -4.45 -9.65 -31.17
CA GLU A 142 -5.46 -8.84 -31.85
C GLU A 142 -5.09 -8.57 -33.31
N GLN A 143 -3.81 -8.27 -33.59
CA GLN A 143 -3.31 -8.11 -34.96
C GLN A 143 -3.46 -9.40 -35.77
N MET A 144 -3.07 -10.55 -35.20
CA MET A 144 -3.19 -11.85 -35.88
C MET A 144 -4.65 -12.21 -36.16
N LEU A 145 -5.56 -11.96 -35.22
CA LEU A 145 -7.00 -12.19 -35.40
C LEU A 145 -7.58 -11.29 -36.48
N ASN A 146 -7.22 -10.00 -36.49
CA ASN A 146 -7.67 -9.05 -37.51
C ASN A 146 -7.13 -9.39 -38.91
N VAL A 147 -5.90 -9.88 -39.01
CA VAL A 147 -5.32 -10.35 -40.28
C VAL A 147 -6.05 -11.60 -40.77
N LYS A 148 -6.27 -12.59 -39.89
CA LYS A 148 -6.99 -13.83 -40.23
C LYS A 148 -8.45 -13.58 -40.63
N ALA A 149 -9.12 -12.62 -39.99
CA ALA A 149 -10.48 -12.22 -40.36
C ALA A 149 -10.55 -11.57 -41.75
N ARG A 150 -9.47 -10.93 -42.22
CA ARG A 150 -9.39 -10.28 -43.53
C ARG A 150 -8.98 -11.21 -44.67
N THR A 151 -8.26 -12.30 -44.39
CA THR A 151 -7.81 -13.27 -45.41
C THR A 151 -8.73 -14.50 -45.55
N GLY A 152 -9.83 -14.56 -44.78
CA GLY A 152 -10.78 -15.68 -44.75
C GLY A 152 -11.99 -15.60 -45.68
N THR A 153 -11.96 -14.72 -46.70
CA THR A 153 -12.91 -14.69 -47.84
C THR A 153 -12.19 -15.06 -49.11
#